data_AF-A0A8J3WDZ3-F1
#
_entry.id   AF-A0A8J3WDZ3-F1
#
_cell.length_a   1.000
_cell.length_b   1.000
_cell.length_c   1.000
_cell.angle_alpha   90.00
_cell.angle_beta   90.00
_cell.angle_gamma   90.00
#
_symmetry.space_group_name_H-M   'P 1'
#
loop_
_entity.id
_entity.type
_entity.pdbx_description
1 polymer ?
#
loop_
_entity_poly.entity_id
_entity_poly.type
_entity_poly.pdbx_seq_one_letter_code
_entity_poly.pdbx_strand_id
1 'polypeptide(L)'
;MISFESLINRNFSVATQAAMLLAARLREPAPAAQEVLTEGMQQLSATVAAYRRGQPPDDLTIVRIGFDLCLAPIRNQAWRILDLDPETMTRLLRHLLMRLDRPLRPPALTLLAFAAWREGQLEQAHTALVTALAIDPFYSTASMLHIAFHLGLDITDFPGVPQADGSEPGHWPDSRDLDVLRNLLTCYAPFA
;
A
#
# COMPACT_ATOMS: atom_id res chain seq x y z
N MET A 1 30.17 24.16 21.83
CA MET A 1 28.95 23.89 22.62
C MET A 1 27.76 24.21 21.71
N ILE A 2 27.22 23.21 21.02
CA ILE A 2 26.14 23.38 20.04
C ILE A 2 24.83 23.36 20.81
N SER A 3 24.02 24.40 20.68
CA SER A 3 22.76 24.54 21.41
C SER A 3 21.75 23.45 21.01
N PHE A 4 21.00 22.92 21.97
CA PHE A 4 20.00 21.84 21.79
C PHE A 4 18.93 22.21 20.75
N GLU A 5 18.61 23.50 20.61
CA GLU A 5 17.71 24.00 19.56
C GLU A 5 18.29 23.89 18.13
N SER A 6 19.63 23.91 17.99
CA SER A 6 20.30 23.78 16.70
C SER A 6 20.32 22.34 16.17
N LEU A 7 20.11 21.35 17.06
CA LEU A 7 20.00 19.93 16.72
C LEU A 7 18.57 19.52 16.32
N ILE A 8 17.55 20.19 16.85
CA ILE A 8 16.14 19.93 16.52
C ILE A 8 15.81 20.47 15.11
N ASN A 9 16.45 21.56 14.68
CA ASN A 9 16.09 22.23 13.42
C ASN A 9 16.80 21.69 12.16
N ARG A 10 17.73 20.73 12.28
CA ARG A 10 18.55 20.23 11.15
C ARG A 10 18.19 18.84 10.60
N ASN A 11 17.29 18.08 11.24
CA ASN A 11 17.09 16.65 10.91
C ASN A 11 15.64 16.19 10.69
N PHE A 12 14.68 17.09 10.49
CA PHE A 12 13.37 16.65 9.99
C PHE A 12 13.49 16.35 8.50
N SER A 13 13.66 15.08 8.15
CA SER A 13 13.54 14.62 6.76
C SER A 13 12.21 15.13 6.18
N VAL A 14 12.18 15.43 4.88
CA VAL A 14 10.95 15.75 4.12
C VAL A 14 9.84 14.74 4.43
N ALA A 15 10.21 13.46 4.64
CA ALA A 15 9.30 12.40 5.05
C ALA A 15 8.68 12.62 6.44
N THR A 16 9.45 13.12 7.39
CA THR A 16 8.97 13.40 8.75
C THR A 16 8.04 14.62 8.75
N GLN A 17 8.34 15.67 7.97
CA GLN A 17 7.44 16.82 7.80
C GLN A 17 6.14 16.43 7.10
N ALA A 18 6.21 15.66 6.01
CA ALA A 18 5.03 15.17 5.29
C ALA A 18 4.15 14.29 6.19
N ALA A 19 4.76 13.42 7.00
CA ALA A 19 4.07 12.56 7.95
C ALA A 19 3.37 13.35 9.06
N MET A 20 4.03 14.36 9.63
CA MET A 20 3.43 15.20 10.67
C MET A 20 2.26 16.03 10.14
N LEU A 21 2.40 16.61 8.95
CA LEU A 21 1.33 17.39 8.31
C LEU A 21 0.12 16.53 8.00
N LEU A 22 0.32 15.29 7.55
CA LEU A 22 -0.79 14.40 7.25
C LEU A 22 -1.45 13.84 8.51
N ALA A 23 -0.66 13.48 9.53
CA ALA A 23 -1.18 13.06 10.83
C ALA A 23 -1.96 14.16 11.55
N ALA A 24 -1.57 15.43 11.39
CA ALA A 24 -2.34 16.56 11.89
C ALA A 24 -3.68 16.71 11.16
N ARG A 25 -3.68 16.69 9.82
CA ARG A 25 -4.90 16.82 9.02
C ARG A 25 -5.90 15.67 9.23
N LEU A 26 -5.43 14.46 9.51
CA LEU A 26 -6.31 13.31 9.78
C LEU A 26 -6.97 13.34 11.17
N ARG A 27 -6.53 14.23 12.08
CA ARG A 27 -7.19 14.46 13.38
C ARG A 27 -8.30 15.52 13.32
N GLU A 28 -8.41 16.24 12.21
CA GLU A 28 -9.44 17.24 11.96
C GLU A 28 -10.80 16.58 11.67
N PRO A 29 -11.93 17.31 11.78
CA PRO A 29 -13.27 16.75 11.57
C PRO A 29 -13.43 16.01 10.23
N ALA A 30 -14.30 15.01 10.20
CA ALA A 30 -14.56 14.10 9.06
C ALA A 30 -14.53 14.70 7.63
N PRO A 31 -15.09 15.89 7.35
CA PRO A 31 -14.95 16.52 6.02
C PRO A 31 -13.49 16.77 5.59
N ALA A 32 -12.60 17.16 6.51
CA ALA A 32 -11.18 17.38 6.21
C ALA A 32 -10.43 16.06 5.93
N ALA A 33 -10.84 14.96 6.58
CA ALA A 33 -10.29 13.63 6.28
C ALA A 33 -10.68 13.16 4.86
N GLN A 34 -11.91 13.46 4.41
CA GLN A 34 -12.35 13.11 3.05
C GLN A 34 -11.62 13.91 1.98
N GLU A 35 -11.36 15.19 2.23
CA GLU A 35 -10.54 16.04 1.35
C GLU A 35 -9.13 15.46 1.21
N VAL A 36 -8.50 15.08 2.32
CA VAL A 36 -7.18 14.44 2.33
C VAL A 36 -7.14 13.17 1.47
N LEU A 37 -8.15 12.30 1.60
CA LEU A 37 -8.23 11.07 0.80
C LEU A 37 -8.42 11.38 -0.69
N THR A 38 -9.26 12.36 -1.00
CA THR A 38 -9.52 12.80 -2.37
C THR A 38 -8.26 13.36 -3.02
N GLU A 39 -7.55 14.24 -2.32
CA GLU A 39 -6.26 14.81 -2.75
C GLU A 39 -5.24 13.69 -3.01
N GLY A 40 -5.11 12.74 -2.08
CA GLY A 40 -4.17 11.63 -2.23
C GLY A 40 -4.49 10.69 -3.40
N MET A 41 -5.76 10.38 -3.63
CA MET A 41 -6.19 9.58 -4.80
C MET A 41 -5.95 10.31 -6.13
N GLN A 42 -6.20 11.63 -6.16
CA GLN A 42 -5.93 12.47 -7.33
C GLN A 42 -4.42 12.55 -7.61
N GLN A 43 -3.61 12.76 -6.57
CA GLN A 43 -2.16 12.80 -6.67
C GLN A 43 -1.58 11.47 -7.20
N LEU A 44 -2.06 10.33 -6.69
CA LEU A 44 -1.65 9.02 -7.17
C LEU A 44 -1.99 8.84 -8.66
N SER A 45 -3.23 9.16 -9.05
CA SER A 45 -3.69 9.02 -10.44
C SER A 45 -2.91 9.92 -11.40
N ALA A 46 -2.66 11.17 -10.99
CA ALA A 46 -1.85 12.13 -11.76
C ALA A 46 -0.40 11.65 -11.91
N THR A 47 0.18 11.11 -10.84
CA THR A 47 1.56 10.57 -10.85
C THR A 47 1.67 9.39 -11.80
N VAL A 48 0.73 8.44 -11.77
CA VAL A 48 0.71 7.30 -12.69
C VAL A 48 0.56 7.78 -14.14
N ALA A 49 -0.34 8.73 -14.41
CA ALA A 49 -0.52 9.27 -15.75
C ALA A 49 0.73 9.99 -16.28
N ALA A 50 1.44 10.74 -15.43
CA ALA A 50 2.71 11.37 -15.78
C ALA A 50 3.81 10.32 -16.03
N TYR A 51 3.89 9.31 -15.17
CA TYR A 51 4.85 8.22 -15.30
C TYR A 51 4.66 7.43 -16.59
N ARG A 52 3.42 7.18 -17.00
CA ARG A 52 3.07 6.57 -18.29
C ARG A 52 3.62 7.36 -19.48
N ARG A 53 3.66 8.69 -19.37
CA ARG A 53 4.24 9.60 -20.38
C ARG A 53 5.77 9.73 -20.27
N GLY A 54 6.42 8.92 -19.43
CA GLY A 54 7.88 8.95 -19.23
C GLY A 54 8.36 10.06 -18.31
N GLN A 55 7.48 10.68 -17.52
CA GLN A 55 7.84 11.72 -16.55
C GLN A 55 8.01 11.09 -15.15
N PRO A 56 9.24 10.89 -14.66
CA PRO A 56 9.46 10.31 -13.34
C PRO A 56 9.04 11.30 -12.23
N PRO A 57 8.48 10.80 -11.10
CA PRO A 57 8.19 11.66 -9.95
C PRO A 57 9.48 12.19 -9.29
N ASP A 58 9.39 13.38 -8.72
CA ASP A 58 10.44 13.95 -7.89
C ASP A 58 10.46 13.33 -6.47
N ASP A 59 11.49 13.63 -5.68
CA ASP A 59 11.65 13.06 -4.33
C ASP A 59 10.48 13.38 -3.40
N LEU A 60 9.95 14.60 -3.48
CA LEU A 60 8.81 15.02 -2.67
C LEU A 60 7.56 14.20 -3.01
N THR A 61 7.28 14.03 -4.31
CA THR A 61 6.15 13.22 -4.78
C THR A 61 6.32 11.77 -4.37
N ILE A 62 7.53 11.21 -4.47
CA ILE A 62 7.81 9.83 -4.05
C ILE A 62 7.49 9.63 -2.58
N VAL A 63 8.03 10.48 -1.71
CA VAL A 63 7.79 10.43 -0.27
C VAL A 63 6.30 10.58 0.04
N ARG A 64 5.62 11.51 -0.65
CA ARG A 64 4.19 11.74 -0.46
C ARG A 64 3.37 10.51 -0.83
N ILE A 65 3.61 9.91 -2.01
CA ILE A 65 2.94 8.69 -2.44
C ILE A 65 3.22 7.54 -1.47
N GLY A 66 4.46 7.38 -1.00
CA GLY A 66 4.81 6.37 0.00
C GLY A 66 3.98 6.51 1.27
N PHE A 67 3.75 7.73 1.74
CA PHE A 67 2.87 7.98 2.89
C PHE A 67 1.39 7.74 2.55
N ASP A 68 0.92 8.25 1.41
CA ASP A 68 -0.48 8.12 1.00
C ASP A 68 -0.90 6.64 0.86
N LEU A 69 0.00 5.77 0.41
CA LEU A 69 -0.23 4.32 0.35
C LEU A 69 -0.39 3.65 1.73
N CYS A 70 -0.02 4.30 2.83
CA CYS A 70 -0.33 3.81 4.18
C CYS A 70 -1.83 3.96 4.50
N LEU A 71 -2.55 4.83 3.78
CA LEU A 71 -4.00 5.00 3.92
C LEU A 71 -4.73 3.96 3.07
N ALA A 72 -5.50 3.09 3.73
CA ALA A 72 -6.17 1.96 3.07
C ALA A 72 -7.01 2.36 1.84
N PRO A 73 -7.80 3.46 1.84
CA PRO A 73 -8.55 3.85 0.65
C PRO A 73 -7.65 4.17 -0.56
N ILE A 74 -6.53 4.86 -0.34
CA ILE A 74 -5.59 5.21 -1.41
C ILE A 74 -4.85 3.97 -1.89
N ARG A 75 -4.44 3.07 -0.99
CA ARG A 75 -3.86 1.78 -1.36
C ARG A 75 -4.83 0.94 -2.20
N ASN A 76 -6.11 0.92 -1.87
CA ASN A 76 -7.11 0.18 -2.64
C ASN A 76 -7.30 0.80 -4.04
N GLN A 77 -7.21 2.13 -4.15
CA GLN A 77 -7.14 2.80 -5.45
C GLN A 77 -5.88 2.40 -6.24
N ALA A 78 -4.74 2.29 -5.56
CA ALA A 78 -3.49 1.82 -6.16
C ALA A 78 -3.63 0.39 -6.71
N TRP A 79 -4.33 -0.50 -5.99
CA TRP A 79 -4.66 -1.84 -6.49
C TRP A 79 -5.53 -1.81 -7.74
N ARG A 80 -6.56 -0.97 -7.79
CA ARG A 80 -7.40 -0.82 -9.00
C ARG A 80 -6.59 -0.32 -10.19
N ILE A 81 -5.70 0.64 -9.97
CA ILE A 81 -4.81 1.15 -11.03
C ILE A 81 -3.85 0.04 -11.50
N LEU A 82 -3.29 -0.73 -10.56
CA LEU A 82 -2.43 -1.87 -10.88
C LEU A 82 -3.16 -2.91 -11.74
N ASP A 83 -4.45 -3.13 -11.48
CA ASP A 83 -5.24 -4.05 -12.28
C ASP A 83 -5.49 -3.54 -13.71
N LEU A 84 -5.76 -2.24 -13.85
CA LEU A 84 -6.02 -1.61 -15.16
C LEU A 84 -4.75 -1.37 -15.99
N ASP A 85 -3.61 -1.12 -15.33
CA ASP A 85 -2.32 -0.79 -15.98
C ASP A 85 -1.16 -1.42 -15.19
N PRO A 86 -1.02 -2.76 -15.24
CA PRO A 86 -0.06 -3.50 -14.43
C PRO A 86 1.39 -3.12 -14.76
N GLU A 87 1.70 -2.88 -16.04
CA GLU A 87 3.06 -2.55 -16.46
C GLU A 87 3.52 -1.21 -15.88
N THR A 88 2.74 -0.14 -16.07
CA THR A 88 3.11 1.20 -15.60
C THR A 88 3.18 1.22 -14.07
N MET A 89 2.19 0.64 -13.41
CA MET A 89 2.11 0.65 -11.96
C MET A 89 3.24 -0.17 -11.32
N THR A 90 3.56 -1.35 -11.86
CA THR A 90 4.68 -2.17 -11.39
C THR A 90 6.02 -1.44 -11.55
N ARG A 91 6.24 -0.76 -12.69
CA ARG A 91 7.45 0.06 -12.92
C ARG A 91 7.51 1.25 -11.96
N LEU A 92 6.38 1.89 -11.66
CA LEU A 92 6.31 2.98 -10.68
C LEU A 92 6.62 2.48 -9.28
N LEU A 93 6.02 1.36 -8.84
CA LEU A 93 6.26 0.78 -7.53
C LEU A 93 7.74 0.42 -7.33
N ARG A 94 8.39 -0.17 -8.34
CA ARG A 94 9.83 -0.42 -8.31
C ARG A 94 10.63 0.88 -8.16
N HIS A 95 10.25 1.94 -8.90
CA HIS A 95 10.87 3.26 -8.75
C HIS A 95 10.74 3.79 -7.32
N LEU A 96 9.53 3.74 -6.75
CA LEU A 96 9.26 4.16 -5.38
C LEU A 96 10.15 3.41 -4.37
N LEU A 97 10.22 2.07 -4.46
CA LEU A 97 10.99 1.25 -3.52
C LEU A 97 12.50 1.54 -3.51
N MET A 98 13.06 2.05 -4.61
CA MET A 98 14.48 2.44 -4.65
C MET A 98 14.76 3.73 -3.86
N ARG A 99 13.76 4.59 -3.67
CA ARG A 99 13.90 5.94 -3.09
C ARG A 99 13.15 6.14 -1.78
N LEU A 100 12.19 5.27 -1.47
CA LEU A 100 11.46 5.31 -0.21
C LEU A 100 12.30 4.84 0.97
N ASP A 101 12.16 5.53 2.10
CA ASP A 101 12.68 5.08 3.38
C ASP A 101 12.04 3.76 3.79
N ARG A 102 12.82 2.89 4.46
CA ARG A 102 12.41 1.52 4.82
C ARG A 102 11.01 1.42 5.46
N PRO A 103 10.60 2.30 6.39
CA PRO A 103 9.27 2.21 7.03
C PRO A 103 8.08 2.45 6.09
N LEU A 104 8.26 3.13 4.95
CA LEU A 104 7.20 3.44 3.99
C LEU A 104 7.06 2.39 2.88
N ARG A 105 7.92 1.37 2.87
CA ARG A 105 7.94 0.34 1.83
C ARG A 105 6.85 -0.74 1.92
N PRO A 106 6.32 -1.15 3.10
CA PRO A 106 5.39 -2.28 3.17
C PRO A 106 4.18 -2.19 2.22
N PRO A 107 3.46 -1.04 2.11
CA PRO A 107 2.35 -0.94 1.16
C PRO A 107 2.77 -1.19 -0.29
N ALA A 108 3.87 -0.57 -0.74
CA ALA A 108 4.37 -0.74 -2.10
C ALA A 108 4.89 -2.16 -2.36
N LEU A 109 5.52 -2.80 -1.37
CA LEU A 109 5.94 -4.20 -1.45
C LEU A 109 4.74 -5.15 -1.59
N THR A 110 3.65 -4.92 -0.86
CA THR A 110 2.43 -5.75 -1.00
C THR A 110 1.76 -5.60 -2.36
N LEU A 111 1.75 -4.39 -2.92
CA LEU A 111 1.25 -4.15 -4.27
C LEU A 111 2.11 -4.88 -5.32
N LEU A 112 3.43 -4.86 -5.17
CA LEU A 112 4.35 -5.60 -6.03
C LEU A 112 4.23 -7.12 -5.87
N ALA A 113 4.02 -7.60 -4.64
CA ALA A 113 3.78 -9.02 -4.40
C ALA A 113 2.53 -9.50 -5.14
N PHE A 114 1.45 -8.73 -5.05
CA PHE A 114 0.20 -9.00 -5.76
C PHE A 114 0.40 -9.01 -7.28
N ALA A 115 1.10 -8.02 -7.83
CA ALA A 115 1.43 -7.96 -9.26
C ALA A 115 2.22 -9.20 -9.72
N ALA A 116 3.29 -9.54 -9.00
CA ALA A 116 4.12 -10.70 -9.31
C ALA A 116 3.34 -12.01 -9.23
N TRP A 117 2.46 -12.15 -8.23
CA TRP A 117 1.65 -13.36 -8.07
C TRP A 117 0.69 -13.54 -9.26
N ARG A 118 0.03 -12.47 -9.71
CA ARG A 118 -0.84 -12.51 -10.90
C ARG A 118 -0.11 -12.89 -12.17
N GLU A 119 1.15 -12.51 -12.30
CA GLU A 119 1.99 -12.89 -13.44
C GLU A 119 2.60 -14.30 -13.29
N GLY A 120 2.24 -15.06 -12.26
CA GLY A 120 2.80 -16.40 -11.98
C GLY A 120 4.23 -16.37 -11.43
N GLN A 121 4.75 -15.21 -11.06
CA GLN A 121 6.10 -15.02 -10.54
C GLN A 121 6.12 -15.26 -9.03
N LEU A 122 5.82 -16.49 -8.62
CA LEU A 122 5.58 -16.88 -7.22
C LEU A 122 6.77 -16.57 -6.28
N GLU A 123 8.00 -16.78 -6.73
CA GLU A 123 9.21 -16.46 -5.95
C GLU A 123 9.35 -14.95 -5.66
N GLN A 124 9.03 -14.12 -6.65
CA GLN A 124 9.06 -12.66 -6.49
C GLN A 124 7.93 -12.19 -5.57
N ALA A 125 6.74 -12.78 -5.71
CA ALA A 125 5.62 -12.51 -4.83
C ALA A 125 5.96 -12.85 -3.37
N HIS A 126 6.46 -14.06 -3.13
CA HIS A 126 6.87 -14.52 -1.82
C HIS A 126 7.96 -13.63 -1.21
N THR A 127 9.01 -13.33 -1.98
CA THR A 127 10.12 -12.45 -1.54
C THR A 127 9.61 -11.06 -1.13
N ALA A 128 8.71 -10.47 -1.92
CA ALA A 128 8.13 -9.16 -1.60
C ALA A 128 7.31 -9.20 -0.31
N LEU A 129 6.52 -10.26 -0.07
CA LEU A 129 5.74 -10.43 1.17
C LEU A 129 6.64 -10.60 2.40
N VAL A 130 7.64 -11.48 2.32
CA VAL A 130 8.62 -11.69 3.40
C VAL A 130 9.37 -10.38 3.69
N THR A 131 9.74 -9.63 2.66
CA THR A 131 10.41 -8.33 2.84
C THR A 131 9.50 -7.32 3.52
N ALA A 132 8.21 -7.28 3.18
CA ALA A 132 7.24 -6.40 3.83
C ALA A 132 7.09 -6.76 5.33
N LEU A 133 6.93 -8.04 5.65
CA LEU A 133 6.78 -8.54 7.02
C LEU A 133 8.07 -8.40 7.85
N ALA A 134 9.25 -8.45 7.22
CA ALA A 134 10.53 -8.18 7.88
C ALA A 134 10.73 -6.69 8.22
N ILE A 135 9.98 -5.79 7.58
CA ILE A 135 9.95 -4.36 7.90
C ILE A 135 8.89 -4.09 8.97
N ASP A 136 7.69 -4.63 8.78
CA ASP A 136 6.57 -4.52 9.71
C ASP A 136 5.85 -5.88 9.84
N PRO A 137 6.14 -6.66 10.90
CA PRO A 137 5.53 -7.97 11.12
C PRO A 137 4.02 -7.93 11.31
N PHE A 138 3.45 -6.76 11.60
CA PHE A 138 2.02 -6.56 11.84
C PHE A 138 1.32 -5.88 10.67
N TYR A 139 1.98 -5.72 9.52
CA TYR A 139 1.36 -5.13 8.33
C TYR A 139 0.27 -6.05 7.77
N SER A 140 -0.98 -5.76 8.15
CA SER A 140 -2.14 -6.63 7.97
C SER A 140 -2.34 -7.12 6.53
N THR A 141 -2.12 -6.25 5.54
CA THR A 141 -2.25 -6.61 4.12
C THR A 141 -1.18 -7.63 3.68
N ALA A 142 0.06 -7.49 4.15
CA ALA A 142 1.10 -8.48 3.86
C ALA A 142 0.80 -9.82 4.53
N SER A 143 0.37 -9.81 5.80
CA SER A 143 0.02 -11.03 6.53
C SER A 143 -1.12 -11.78 5.85
N MET A 144 -2.17 -11.06 5.45
CA MET A 144 -3.32 -11.64 4.72
C MET A 144 -2.88 -12.29 3.40
N LEU A 145 -2.12 -11.58 2.57
CA LEU A 145 -1.62 -12.13 1.30
C LEU A 145 -0.67 -13.30 1.52
N HIS A 146 0.18 -13.25 2.55
CA HIS A 146 1.11 -14.31 2.88
C HIS A 146 0.41 -15.60 3.30
N ILE A 147 -0.66 -15.49 4.10
CA ILE A 147 -1.51 -16.64 4.46
C ILE A 147 -2.15 -17.22 3.21
N ALA A 148 -2.79 -16.39 2.38
CA ALA A 148 -3.44 -16.87 1.17
C ALA A 148 -2.46 -17.56 0.21
N PHE A 149 -1.25 -17.01 0.07
CA PHE A 149 -0.19 -17.58 -0.76
C PHE A 149 0.19 -18.99 -0.29
N HIS A 150 0.33 -19.20 1.02
CA HIS A 150 0.66 -20.50 1.58
C HIS A 150 -0.49 -21.51 1.54
N LEU A 151 -1.74 -21.04 1.54
CA LEU A 151 -2.93 -21.87 1.38
C LEU A 151 -3.18 -22.27 -0.09
N GLY A 152 -2.40 -21.76 -1.04
CA GLY A 152 -2.56 -22.05 -2.46
C GLY A 152 -3.86 -21.49 -3.05
N LEU A 153 -4.41 -20.43 -2.44
CA LEU A 153 -5.57 -19.73 -2.99
C LEU A 153 -5.19 -19.05 -4.31
N ASP A 154 -6.09 -18.98 -5.27
CA ASP A 154 -5.83 -18.17 -6.46
C ASP A 154 -5.94 -16.69 -6.10
N ILE A 155 -4.98 -15.91 -6.59
CA ILE A 155 -4.97 -14.45 -6.43
C ILE A 155 -6.15 -13.82 -7.18
N THR A 156 -6.73 -14.51 -8.18
CA THR A 156 -7.95 -14.07 -8.87
C THR A 156 -9.21 -14.26 -8.03
N ASP A 157 -9.16 -15.09 -6.98
CA ASP A 157 -10.29 -15.31 -6.07
C ASP A 157 -10.41 -14.20 -5.01
N PHE A 158 -9.44 -13.27 -4.94
CA PHE A 158 -9.50 -12.16 -4.00
C PHE A 158 -10.57 -11.13 -4.41
N PRO A 159 -11.51 -10.79 -3.50
CA PRO A 159 -12.54 -9.80 -3.78
C PRO A 159 -11.90 -8.43 -4.03
N GLY A 160 -12.29 -7.78 -5.14
CA GLY A 160 -11.76 -6.48 -5.56
C GLY A 160 -11.03 -6.48 -6.90
N VAL A 161 -10.80 -7.67 -7.47
CA VAL A 161 -10.39 -7.88 -8.86
C VAL A 161 -11.66 -7.97 -9.73
N PRO A 162 -11.84 -7.10 -10.74
CA PRO A 162 -12.86 -7.28 -11.76
C PRO A 162 -12.63 -8.62 -12.46
N GLN A 163 -13.64 -9.48 -12.45
CA GLN A 163 -13.58 -10.74 -13.20
C GLN A 163 -13.69 -10.42 -14.70
N ALA A 164 -12.99 -11.19 -15.53
CA ALA A 164 -12.97 -10.99 -16.99
C ALA A 164 -14.37 -11.13 -17.65
N ASP A 165 -15.35 -11.65 -16.91
CA ASP A 165 -16.74 -11.84 -17.31
C ASP A 165 -17.64 -10.61 -17.11
N GLY A 166 -17.11 -9.50 -16.57
CA GLY A 166 -17.86 -8.26 -16.36
C GLY A 166 -18.68 -8.19 -15.07
N SER A 167 -18.47 -9.13 -14.15
CA SER A 167 -19.02 -9.06 -12.79
C SER A 167 -18.45 -7.86 -12.01
N GLU A 168 -19.27 -7.24 -11.15
CA GLU A 168 -18.78 -6.15 -10.30
C GLU A 168 -17.59 -6.62 -9.44
N PRO A 169 -16.53 -5.82 -9.30
CA PRO A 169 -15.39 -6.19 -8.47
C PRO A 169 -15.87 -6.40 -7.02
N GLY A 170 -15.50 -7.54 -6.44
CA GLY A 170 -15.83 -7.85 -5.05
C GLY A 170 -15.48 -6.70 -4.09
N HIS A 171 -16.31 -6.46 -3.08
CA HIS A 171 -16.01 -5.47 -2.05
C HIS A 171 -14.74 -5.90 -1.30
N TRP A 172 -13.72 -5.05 -1.25
CA TRP A 172 -12.57 -5.27 -0.38
C TRP A 172 -13.07 -5.40 1.06
N PRO A 173 -12.62 -6.40 1.83
CA PRO A 173 -13.02 -6.53 3.21
C PRO A 173 -12.73 -5.24 3.99
N ASP A 174 -13.77 -4.58 4.50
CA ASP A 174 -13.60 -3.48 5.44
C ASP A 174 -13.12 -4.05 6.78
N SER A 175 -12.68 -3.20 7.70
CA SER A 175 -12.38 -3.50 9.10
C SER A 175 -13.41 -4.39 9.82
N ARG A 176 -14.65 -4.51 9.32
CA ARG A 176 -15.69 -5.44 9.79
C ARG A 176 -15.61 -6.84 9.18
N ASP A 177 -15.07 -6.99 7.98
CA ASP A 177 -14.87 -8.28 7.29
C ASP A 177 -13.64 -9.05 7.81
N LEU A 178 -12.85 -8.42 8.67
CA LEU A 178 -11.90 -9.12 9.56
C LEU A 178 -12.61 -10.14 10.49
N ASP A 179 -13.94 -10.05 10.64
CA ASP A 179 -14.74 -11.06 11.33
C ASP A 179 -14.85 -12.37 10.53
N VAL A 180 -14.74 -12.33 9.20
CA VAL A 180 -14.68 -13.52 8.34
C VAL A 180 -13.33 -14.21 8.49
N LEU A 181 -12.22 -13.45 8.57
CA LEU A 181 -10.90 -13.97 8.90
C LEU A 181 -10.83 -14.46 10.35
N ARG A 182 -11.50 -13.80 11.30
CA ARG A 182 -11.66 -14.27 12.68
C ARG A 182 -12.42 -15.59 12.71
N ASN A 183 -13.52 -15.74 11.96
CA ASN A 183 -14.29 -16.98 11.88
C ASN A 183 -13.52 -18.12 11.19
N LEU A 184 -12.71 -17.83 10.16
CA LEU A 184 -11.83 -18.81 9.52
C LEU A 184 -10.69 -19.27 10.45
N LEU A 185 -10.20 -18.38 11.33
CA LEU A 185 -9.24 -18.73 12.38
C LEU A 185 -9.88 -19.54 13.52
N THR A 186 -11.16 -19.32 13.85
CA THR A 186 -11.90 -20.15 14.83
C THR A 186 -12.11 -21.58 14.34
N CYS A 187 -12.21 -21.81 13.03
CA CYS A 187 -12.34 -23.16 12.46
C CYS A 187 -11.03 -23.96 12.47
N TYR A 188 -9.88 -23.33 12.67
CA TYR A 188 -8.55 -23.98 12.66
C TYR A 188 -7.86 -24.05 14.04
N ALA A 189 -8.52 -23.64 15.12
CA ALA A 189 -8.03 -23.81 16.49
C ALA A 189 -9.13 -24.35 17.42
N PRO A 190 -9.31 -25.69 17.53
CA PRO A 190 -10.25 -26.25 18.49
C PRO A 190 -9.70 -26.35 19.92
N PHE A 191 -8.48 -25.83 20.21
CA PHE A 191 -7.92 -25.88 21.56
C PHE A 191 -7.12 -24.62 21.90
N ALA A 192 -7.80 -23.65 22.49
CA ALA A 192 -7.26 -22.70 23.45
C ALA A 192 -8.29 -22.51 24.56
#